data_AF-T1BY78-F1
#
_entry.id   AF-T1BY78-F1
#
_cell.length_a   1.000
_cell.length_b   1.000
_cell.length_c   1.000
_cell.angle_alpha   90.00
_cell.angle_beta   90.00
_cell.angle_gamma   90.00
#
_symmetry.space_group_name_H-M   'P 1'
#
loop_
_entity.id
_entity.type
_entity.pdbx_description
1 polymer ?
#
loop_
_entity_poly.entity_id
_entity_poly.type
_entity_poly.pdbx_seq_one_letter_code
_entity_poly.pdbx_strand_id
1 'polypeptide(L)'
;MGHEREDSLKMLAKLLPSTIVLTRKDFASREEILSLIHSIKRLYKMEKDLKDPYFAVDQEGGNVVRLPFINYNPSNAFLGNLDNPRFTEYVGA
;
A
#
# COMPACT_ATOMS: atom_id res chain seq x y z
N MET A 1 -13.78 -13.60 -3.31
CA MET A 1 -12.41 -13.03 -3.36
C MET A 1 -11.72 -13.21 -4.71
N GLY A 2 -11.66 -14.41 -5.32
CA GLY A 2 -10.96 -14.61 -6.61
C GLY A 2 -11.53 -13.80 -7.79
N HIS A 3 -12.86 -13.81 -7.97
CA HIS A 3 -13.53 -13.08 -9.07
C HIS A 3 -13.42 -11.56 -8.94
N GLU A 4 -13.61 -10.99 -7.75
CA GLU A 4 -13.53 -9.54 -7.51
C GLU A 4 -12.15 -8.96 -7.86
N ARG A 5 -11.08 -9.73 -7.60
CA ARG A 5 -9.71 -9.35 -7.93
C ARG A 5 -9.48 -9.29 -9.44
N GLU A 6 -9.96 -10.30 -10.16
CA GLU A 6 -9.83 -10.36 -11.61
C GLU A 6 -10.57 -9.21 -12.30
N ASP A 7 -11.79 -8.90 -11.83
CA ASP A 7 -12.59 -7.80 -12.34
C ASP A 7 -11.95 -6.44 -12.05
N SER A 8 -11.35 -6.28 -10.87
CA SER A 8 -10.58 -5.07 -10.52
C SER A 8 -9.37 -4.88 -11.43
N LEU A 9 -8.63 -5.95 -11.75
CA LEU A 9 -7.50 -5.90 -12.69
C LEU A 9 -7.95 -5.56 -14.12
N LYS A 10 -9.07 -6.10 -14.58
CA LYS A 10 -9.67 -5.73 -15.88
C LYS A 10 -10.06 -4.26 -15.93
N MET A 11 -10.59 -3.72 -14.82
CA MET A 11 -10.94 -2.30 -14.72
C MET A 11 -9.68 -1.41 -14.70
N LEU A 12 -8.64 -1.82 -13.96
CA LEU A 12 -7.34 -1.15 -13.96
C LEU A 12 -6.70 -1.11 -15.36
N ALA A 13 -6.76 -2.19 -16.13
CA ALA A 13 -6.23 -2.23 -17.48
C ALA A 13 -6.91 -1.24 -18.44
N LYS A 14 -8.19 -0.93 -18.21
CA LYS A 14 -8.95 0.06 -18.99
C LYS A 14 -8.66 1.50 -18.59
N LEU A 15 -8.53 1.74 -17.28
CA LEU A 15 -8.41 3.10 -16.72
C LEU A 15 -6.95 3.59 -16.65
N LEU A 16 -6.03 2.70 -16.26
CA LEU A 16 -4.60 2.99 -16.06
C LEU A 16 -4.34 4.26 -15.22
N PRO A 17 -4.91 4.37 -14.01
CA PRO A 17 -4.74 5.54 -13.14
C PRO A 17 -3.27 5.78 -12.74
N SER A 18 -2.89 7.04 -12.53
CA SER A 18 -1.54 7.38 -12.04
C SER A 18 -1.27 6.89 -10.62
N THR A 19 -2.31 6.62 -9.83
CA THR A 19 -2.21 6.27 -8.41
C THR A 19 -3.19 5.14 -8.06
N ILE A 20 -2.72 4.20 -7.26
CA ILE A 20 -3.48 3.04 -6.78
C ILE A 20 -3.35 2.98 -5.25
N VAL A 21 -4.48 2.96 -4.55
CA VAL A 21 -4.53 2.81 -3.10
C VAL A 21 -4.75 1.35 -2.76
N LEU A 22 -3.88 0.78 -1.92
CA LEU A 22 -3.98 -0.58 -1.44
C LEU A 22 -4.52 -0.60 -0.01
N THR A 23 -5.52 -1.46 0.22
CA THR A 23 -6.19 -1.65 1.50
C THR A 23 -5.86 -3.02 2.09
N ARG A 24 -6.18 -3.25 3.37
CA ARG A 24 -5.87 -4.52 4.06
C ARG A 24 -6.55 -5.74 3.42
N LYS A 25 -7.65 -5.54 2.69
CA LYS A 25 -8.39 -6.63 2.04
C LYS A 25 -7.70 -7.12 0.76
N ASP A 26 -6.76 -6.36 0.22
CA ASP A 26 -6.12 -6.66 -1.06
C ASP A 26 -5.00 -7.71 -0.94
N PHE A 27 -4.50 -7.96 0.28
CA PHE A 27 -3.40 -8.88 0.54
C PHE A 27 -3.38 -9.36 2.00
N ALA A 28 -3.07 -10.64 2.20
CA ALA A 28 -2.90 -11.23 3.52
C ALA A 28 -1.42 -11.24 3.96
N SER A 29 -0.49 -11.37 3.02
CA SER A 29 0.96 -11.53 3.27
C SER A 29 1.84 -10.57 2.47
N ARG A 30 3.14 -10.58 2.78
CA ARG A 30 4.16 -9.84 2.05
C ARG A 30 4.28 -10.33 0.60
N GLU A 31 4.20 -11.63 0.40
CA GLU A 31 4.32 -12.27 -0.90
C GLU A 31 3.14 -11.89 -1.79
N GLU A 32 1.93 -11.85 -1.21
CA GLU A 32 0.71 -11.47 -1.94
C GLU A 32 0.74 -10.00 -2.41
N ILE A 33 1.18 -9.06 -1.57
CA ILE A 33 1.25 -7.65 -1.99
C ILE A 33 2.31 -7.45 -3.08
N LEU A 34 3.45 -8.11 -2.98
CA LEU A 34 4.50 -8.03 -4.01
C LEU A 34 4.02 -8.61 -5.34
N SER A 35 3.33 -9.75 -5.29
CA SER A 35 2.72 -10.37 -6.46
C SER A 35 1.64 -9.49 -7.10
N LEU A 36 0.81 -8.83 -6.28
CA LEU A 36 -0.20 -7.87 -6.74
C LEU A 36 0.44 -6.66 -7.43
N ILE A 37 1.43 -6.04 -6.79
CA ILE A 37 2.15 -4.88 -7.35
C ILE A 37 2.80 -5.28 -8.69
N HIS A 38 3.45 -6.44 -8.75
CA HIS A 38 4.07 -6.93 -9.97
C HIS A 38 3.04 -7.13 -11.09
N SER A 39 1.89 -7.74 -10.78
CA SER A 39 0.80 -7.96 -11.73
C SER A 39 0.26 -6.63 -12.28
N ILE A 40 0.08 -5.64 -11.41
CA ILE A 40 -0.38 -4.30 -11.81
C ILE A 40 0.66 -3.61 -12.69
N LYS A 41 1.94 -3.57 -12.30
CA LYS A 41 3.01 -2.97 -13.12
C LYS A 41 3.10 -3.60 -14.51
N ARG A 42 2.92 -4.92 -14.60
CA ARG A 42 2.88 -5.62 -15.89
C ARG A 42 1.77 -5.10 -16.81
N LEU A 43 0.60 -4.76 -16.28
CA LEU A 43 -0.49 -4.16 -17.08
C LEU A 43 -0.07 -2.82 -17.69
N TYR A 44 0.60 -1.95 -16.92
CA TYR A 44 1.04 -0.63 -17.39
C TYR A 44 2.13 -0.74 -18.46
N LYS A 45 3.01 -1.73 -18.34
CA LYS A 45 4.04 -2.02 -19.33
C LYS A 45 3.50 -2.64 -20.61
N MET A 46 2.59 -3.61 -20.51
CA MET A 46 2.08 -4.32 -21.68
C MET A 46 1.11 -3.48 -22.53
N GLU A 47 0.25 -2.68 -21.92
CA GLU A 47 -0.79 -1.98 -22.66
C GLU A 47 -0.28 -0.75 -23.41
N LYS A 48 0.66 0.01 -22.83
CA LYS A 48 1.01 1.36 -23.34
C LYS A 48 2.45 1.82 -23.06
N ASP A 49 3.34 0.93 -22.63
CA ASP A 49 4.67 1.28 -22.08
C ASP A 49 4.62 2.48 -21.12
N LEU A 50 3.60 2.50 -20.26
CA LEU A 50 3.43 3.57 -19.30
C LEU A 50 4.47 3.47 -18.19
N LYS A 51 4.65 4.59 -17.49
CA LYS A 51 5.33 4.59 -16.19
C LYS A 51 4.49 3.79 -15.19
N ASP A 52 5.17 3.18 -14.23
CA ASP A 52 4.51 2.51 -13.11
C ASP A 52 3.62 3.51 -12.34
N PRO A 53 2.45 3.08 -11.86
CA PRO A 53 1.61 3.93 -11.01
C PRO A 53 2.25 4.11 -9.64
N TYR A 54 1.87 5.19 -8.96
CA TYR A 54 2.16 5.37 -7.54
C TYR A 54 1.29 4.43 -6.71
N PHE A 55 1.89 3.70 -5.79
CA PHE A 55 1.17 2.85 -4.83
C PHE A 55 1.11 3.57 -3.49
N ALA A 56 -0.11 3.76 -2.97
CA ALA A 56 -0.37 4.37 -1.68
C ALA A 56 -0.99 3.36 -0.72
N VAL A 57 -0.71 3.52 0.58
CA VAL A 57 -1.24 2.69 1.66
C VAL A 57 -1.31 3.51 2.94
N ASP A 58 -2.39 3.35 3.71
CA ASP A 58 -2.55 4.02 5.02
C ASP A 58 -1.71 3.30 6.09
N GLN A 59 -0.43 3.63 6.16
CA GLN A 59 0.53 3.03 7.10
C GLN A 59 0.89 4.02 8.22
N GLU A 60 -0.08 4.38 9.05
CA GLU A 60 0.11 5.37 10.12
C GLU A 60 0.90 4.82 11.31
N GLY A 61 0.85 3.51 11.55
CA GLY A 61 1.38 2.89 12.76
C GLY A 61 0.31 2.70 13.84
N GLY A 62 0.70 2.08 14.96
CA GLY A 62 -0.24 1.69 16.02
C GLY A 62 -1.41 0.84 15.50
N ASN A 63 -2.64 1.36 15.60
CA ASN A 63 -3.85 0.64 15.22
C ASN A 63 -4.23 0.77 13.73
N VAL A 64 -3.65 1.73 13.00
CA VAL A 64 -3.92 1.93 11.57
C VAL A 64 -2.70 1.46 10.78
N VAL A 65 -2.68 0.16 10.54
CA VAL A 65 -1.62 -0.55 9.85
C VAL A 65 -2.23 -1.41 8.75
N ARG A 66 -1.61 -1.39 7.57
CA ARG A 66 -2.01 -2.25 6.44
C ARG A 66 -0.96 -3.30 6.14
N LEU A 67 0.30 -3.02 6.47
CA LEU A 67 1.46 -3.90 6.32
C LEU A 67 1.93 -4.40 7.71
N PRO A 68 1.19 -5.31 8.38
CA PRO A 68 1.56 -5.74 9.74
C PRO A 68 2.80 -6.64 9.80
N PHE A 69 3.32 -7.06 8.64
CA PHE A 69 4.49 -7.92 8.50
C PHE A 69 5.82 -7.14 8.38
N ILE A 70 5.78 -5.81 8.40
CA ILE A 70 6.96 -4.96 8.58
C ILE A 70 6.95 -4.37 9.98
N ASN A 71 8.12 -3.98 10.49
CA ASN A 71 8.17 -3.17 11.70
C ASN A 71 7.47 -1.82 11.42
N TYR A 72 6.60 -1.39 12.33
CA TYR A 72 5.86 -0.15 12.20
C TYR A 72 5.88 0.64 13.49
N ASN A 73 5.64 1.93 13.36
CA ASN A 73 5.77 2.89 14.44
C ASN A 73 4.63 2.79 15.45
N PRO A 74 4.84 3.27 16.70
CA PRO A 74 3.75 3.40 17.65
C PRO A 74 2.67 4.38 17.17
N SER A 75 1.50 4.36 17.81
CA SER A 75 0.39 5.25 17.43
C SER A 75 0.72 6.72 17.70
N ASN A 76 0.06 7.61 16.96
CA ASN A 76 0.13 9.06 17.21
C ASN A 76 -0.23 9.43 18.66
N ALA A 77 -1.19 8.72 19.28
CA ALA A 77 -1.55 8.93 20.68
C ALA A 77 -0.39 8.59 21.64
N PHE A 78 0.36 7.52 21.37
CA PHE A 78 1.55 7.19 22.14
C PHE A 78 2.65 8.23 21.96
N LEU A 79 2.90 8.65 20.71
CA LEU A 79 3.91 9.66 20.40
C LEU A 79 3.60 11.01 21.07
N GLY A 80 2.33 11.40 21.10
CA GLY A 80 1.87 12.60 21.82
C GLY A 80 2.10 12.51 23.33
N ASN A 81 1.86 11.35 23.94
CA ASN A 81 2.12 11.15 25.38
C ASN A 81 3.60 11.09 25.73
N LEU A 82 4.45 10.62 24.81
CA LEU A 82 5.90 10.60 25.01
C LEU A 82 6.51 12.02 24.98
N ASP A 83 5.83 12.96 24.32
CA ASP A 83 6.22 14.37 24.16
C ASP A 83 7.71 14.55 23.80
N ASN A 84 8.15 13.77 22.81
CA ASN A 84 9.54 13.79 22.34
C ASN A 84 9.58 14.04 20.84
N PRO A 85 9.72 15.30 20.39
CA PRO A 85 9.72 15.66 18.98
C PRO A 85 10.83 14.97 18.17
N ARG A 86 12.02 14.74 18.77
CA ARG A 86 13.11 14.02 18.09
C ARG A 86 12.75 12.57 17.80
N PHE A 87 12.07 11.93 18.75
CA PHE A 87 11.60 10.56 18.54
C PHE A 87 10.46 10.51 17.52
N THR A 88 9.53 11.48 17.55
CA THR A 88 8.46 11.61 16.55
C THR A 88 9.01 11.83 15.14
N GLU A 89 10.04 12.67 14.98
CA GLU A 89 10.71 12.89 13.69
C GLU A 89 11.40 11.61 13.20
N TYR A 90 12.10 10.89 14.09
CA TYR A 90 12.74 9.62 13.75
C TYR A 90 11.75 8.56 13.26
N VAL A 91 10.55 8.48 13.84
CA VAL A 91 9.53 7.52 13.39
C VAL A 91 8.79 7.99 12.13
N GLY A 92 8.72 9.30 11.87
CA GLY A 92 8.03 9.86 10.71
C GLY A 92 8.87 9.92 9.43
N ALA A 93 10.20 9.82 9.54
CA ALA A 93 11.17 9.85 8.43
C ALA A 93 11.35 8.48 7.77
#